data_AF-A0A932CW17-F1
#
_entry.id   AF-A0A932CW17-F1
#
_cell.length_a   1.000
_cell.length_b   1.000
_cell.length_c   1.000
_cell.angle_alpha   90.00
_cell.angle_beta   90.00
_cell.angle_gamma   90.00
#
_symmetry.space_group_name_H-M   'P 1'
#
loop_
_entity.id
_entity.type
_entity.pdbx_description
1 polymer ?
#
loop_
_entity_poly.entity_id
_entity_poly.type
_entity_poly.pdbx_seq_one_letter_code
_entity_poly.pdbx_strand_id
1 'polypeptide(L)'
;MAIPRVSLVLLLGLASCGARSMLHEPPPPLDAGVDAEVVGVDSGPPRVDAGLDAAPDAAPDSGPDAAPTCGDATCAPDQRCCAEERCVPDAACCVDEDCEEGLACLPCEACGAWGLCGVGDLGCGLETVAIDPVAPNLMLLVDRSNSMANFFPDGRRKWDVLNDGLEESLPELEAVVRLGLTMFPGPSGNCGGPDVDVAVGEGTAGAVLDALRSAEPLNATPLGDALGMLRRDEGLADPGRGNFILLVTDGGETCGREPVRQTELMYAGDPMVQVHVVGLGSDDIDEELLGEIAVAAHTDEEGGVPSAATSDELSSAIGRVVDLVAPCSFDLAAWPRDPELVFVFLGEAAVPRDDDGIEGFEYDAEANRLELHGSACRDVRAGVAAVQVVFGCPAE
;
A
#
# COMPACT_ATOMS: atom_id res chain seq x y z
N MET A 1 27.19 -3.98 -57.53
CA MET A 1 26.22 -4.23 -58.62
C MET A 1 26.10 -5.74 -58.80
N ALA A 2 25.16 -6.36 -58.06
CA ALA A 2 24.64 -7.72 -58.23
C ALA A 2 23.77 -8.01 -57.00
N ILE A 3 22.47 -8.23 -57.21
CA ILE A 3 21.47 -8.58 -56.20
C ILE A 3 21.51 -10.11 -56.01
N PRO A 4 21.51 -10.66 -54.78
CA PRO A 4 21.12 -12.04 -54.57
C PRO A 4 19.66 -12.11 -54.11
N ARG A 5 18.87 -12.86 -54.89
CA ARG A 5 17.54 -13.35 -54.54
C ARG A 5 17.67 -14.40 -53.43
N VAL A 6 16.95 -14.22 -52.32
CA VAL A 6 16.76 -15.28 -51.31
C VAL A 6 15.35 -15.83 -51.48
N SER A 7 15.28 -17.14 -51.72
CA SER A 7 14.06 -17.91 -51.90
C SER A 7 13.29 -18.05 -50.58
N LEU A 8 12.01 -17.71 -50.64
CA LEU A 8 11.00 -17.94 -49.61
C LEU A 8 10.61 -19.43 -49.63
N VAL A 9 10.97 -20.18 -48.59
CA VAL A 9 10.47 -21.54 -48.34
C VAL A 9 9.37 -21.46 -47.29
N LEU A 10 8.13 -21.66 -47.74
CA LEU A 10 6.94 -21.76 -46.91
C LEU A 10 6.84 -23.20 -46.37
N LEU A 11 7.10 -23.38 -45.06
CA LEU A 11 6.85 -24.64 -44.35
C LEU A 11 5.67 -24.43 -43.40
N LEU A 12 4.50 -24.95 -43.78
CA LEU A 12 3.35 -25.14 -42.90
C LEU A 12 3.68 -26.23 -41.88
N GLY A 13 3.81 -25.86 -40.61
CA GLY A 13 3.85 -26.76 -39.47
C GLY A 13 2.50 -26.79 -38.76
N LEU A 14 1.93 -27.99 -38.70
CA LEU A 14 0.62 -28.32 -38.10
C LEU A 14 0.59 -28.10 -36.59
N ALA A 15 -0.48 -27.47 -36.11
CA ALA A 15 -0.87 -27.40 -34.72
C ALA A 15 -1.33 -28.78 -34.21
N SER A 16 -0.78 -29.19 -33.07
CA SER A 16 -1.22 -30.36 -32.29
C SER A 16 -1.46 -29.91 -30.86
N CYS A 17 -2.74 -29.76 -30.51
CA CYS A 17 -3.25 -29.55 -29.16
C CYS A 17 -2.94 -30.78 -28.29
N GLY A 18 -2.17 -30.61 -27.22
CA GLY A 18 -1.97 -31.62 -26.18
C GLY A 18 -2.34 -31.04 -24.82
N ALA A 19 -3.60 -31.15 -24.44
CA ALA A 19 -4.07 -30.83 -23.10
C ALA A 19 -3.51 -31.85 -22.10
N ARG A 20 -2.83 -31.37 -21.05
CA ARG A 20 -2.39 -32.18 -19.91
C ARG A 20 -3.07 -31.65 -18.65
N SER A 21 -4.13 -32.33 -18.22
CA SER A 21 -4.71 -32.17 -16.89
C SER A 21 -3.70 -32.63 -15.85
N MET A 22 -3.34 -31.75 -14.91
CA MET A 22 -2.77 -32.14 -13.62
C MET A 22 -3.79 -31.79 -12.55
N LEU A 23 -4.35 -32.82 -11.93
CA LEU A 23 -5.20 -32.70 -10.75
C LEU A 23 -4.28 -32.47 -9.55
N HIS A 24 -4.51 -31.38 -8.82
CA HIS A 24 -3.84 -31.03 -7.58
C HIS A 24 -4.68 -31.58 -6.41
N GLU A 25 -4.10 -32.48 -5.61
CA GLU A 25 -4.68 -32.94 -4.34
C GLU A 25 -4.40 -31.89 -3.24
N PRO A 26 -5.37 -31.58 -2.36
CA PRO A 26 -5.17 -30.63 -1.26
C PRO A 26 -4.47 -31.30 -0.04
N PRO A 27 -3.66 -30.56 0.74
CA PRO A 27 -3.02 -31.08 1.95
C PRO A 27 -3.98 -31.17 3.16
N PRO A 28 -3.67 -32.04 4.16
CA PRO A 28 -4.53 -32.27 5.33
C PRO A 28 -4.43 -31.17 6.40
N PRO A 29 -5.43 -31.04 7.30
CA PRO A 29 -5.46 -30.00 8.33
C PRO A 29 -4.53 -30.31 9.50
N LEU A 30 -3.93 -29.25 10.07
CA LEU A 30 -3.07 -29.30 11.25
C LEU A 30 -3.93 -29.21 12.53
N ASP A 31 -3.78 -30.21 13.40
CA ASP A 31 -4.29 -30.23 14.78
C ASP A 31 -3.54 -29.20 15.63
N ALA A 32 -4.27 -28.26 16.23
CA ALA A 32 -3.79 -27.38 17.29
C ALA A 32 -4.34 -27.86 18.64
N GLY A 33 -3.50 -28.51 19.42
CA GLY A 33 -3.74 -28.78 20.84
C GLY A 33 -2.55 -28.30 21.65
N VAL A 34 -2.68 -27.16 22.34
CA VAL A 34 -1.79 -26.78 23.43
C VAL A 34 -2.61 -26.08 24.52
N ASP A 35 -2.61 -26.69 25.70
CA ASP A 35 -3.23 -26.23 26.93
C ASP A 35 -2.58 -24.92 27.44
N ALA A 36 -3.41 -23.91 27.73
CA ALA A 36 -3.00 -22.70 28.43
C ALA A 36 -3.47 -22.75 29.89
N GLU A 37 -2.50 -22.86 30.80
CA GLU A 37 -2.68 -22.82 32.26
C GLU A 37 -2.92 -21.37 32.72
N VAL A 38 -3.98 -21.16 33.50
CA VAL A 38 -4.40 -19.84 34.01
C VAL A 38 -3.67 -19.54 35.32
N VAL A 39 -2.90 -18.44 35.36
CA VAL A 39 -2.45 -17.81 36.60
C VAL A 39 -3.03 -16.39 36.66
N GLY A 40 -3.94 -16.17 37.61
CA GLY A 40 -4.58 -14.89 37.85
C GLY A 40 -3.71 -13.97 38.70
N VAL A 41 -3.76 -12.66 38.39
CA VAL A 41 -3.35 -11.60 39.32
C VAL A 41 -4.37 -10.47 39.27
N ASP A 42 -4.91 -10.21 40.45
CA ASP A 42 -5.80 -9.14 40.87
C ASP A 42 -5.09 -7.78 40.86
N SER A 43 -5.74 -6.73 40.37
CA SER A 43 -5.39 -5.32 40.61
C SER A 43 -6.56 -4.40 40.27
N GLY A 44 -7.33 -3.99 41.28
CA GLY A 44 -8.36 -2.96 41.16
C GLY A 44 -7.80 -1.53 41.03
N PRO A 45 -8.59 -0.55 40.55
CA PRO A 45 -8.13 0.82 40.38
C PRO A 45 -8.31 1.68 41.64
N PRO A 46 -7.51 2.77 41.80
CA PRO A 46 -7.58 3.62 42.98
C PRO A 46 -8.68 4.69 42.88
N ARG A 47 -9.20 5.06 44.05
CA ARG A 47 -10.13 6.18 44.28
C ARG A 47 -9.37 7.50 44.39
N VAL A 48 -9.95 8.57 43.83
CA VAL A 48 -9.64 9.96 44.18
C VAL A 48 -10.93 10.68 44.54
N ASP A 49 -10.97 11.24 45.75
CA ASP A 49 -12.03 12.10 46.27
C ASP A 49 -11.69 13.58 46.10
N ALA A 50 -12.73 14.38 45.85
CA ALA A 50 -13.06 15.68 46.45
C ALA A 50 -13.24 16.87 45.49
N GLY A 51 -14.42 17.51 45.59
CA GLY A 51 -14.69 18.86 45.09
C GLY A 51 -16.18 19.18 44.98
N LEU A 52 -16.85 19.44 46.12
CA LEU A 52 -18.22 19.95 46.22
C LEU A 52 -18.22 21.48 46.21
N ASP A 53 -19.02 22.09 45.34
CA ASP A 53 -19.62 23.42 45.54
C ASP A 53 -21.03 23.46 44.90
N ALA A 54 -22.03 23.82 45.71
CA ALA A 54 -23.43 24.12 45.32
C ALA A 54 -23.58 25.66 45.18
N ALA A 55 -24.51 26.29 44.43
CA ALA A 55 -25.94 26.05 44.13
C ALA A 55 -26.40 27.13 43.08
N PRO A 56 -27.69 27.45 42.82
CA PRO A 56 -28.93 26.65 42.69
C PRO A 56 -29.81 26.98 41.43
N ASP A 57 -30.88 26.19 41.28
CA ASP A 57 -32.21 26.49 40.68
C ASP A 57 -32.40 26.68 39.15
N ALA A 58 -32.80 25.59 38.47
CA ALA A 58 -33.96 25.57 37.57
C ALA A 58 -34.51 24.13 37.42
N ALA A 59 -35.82 23.96 37.48
CA ALA A 59 -36.56 22.71 37.23
C ALA A 59 -37.49 22.89 36.01
N PRO A 60 -38.13 21.86 35.42
CA PRO A 60 -38.02 20.41 35.67
C PRO A 60 -37.80 19.53 34.40
N ASP A 61 -37.26 18.34 34.63
CA ASP A 61 -37.71 17.02 34.13
C ASP A 61 -38.13 16.87 32.65
N SER A 62 -37.26 16.24 31.86
CA SER A 62 -37.61 15.42 30.70
C SER A 62 -36.81 14.12 30.85
N GLY A 63 -37.52 13.00 30.95
CA GLY A 63 -37.01 11.70 31.39
C GLY A 63 -35.94 11.05 30.50
N PRO A 64 -35.49 9.83 30.82
CA PRO A 64 -34.48 9.14 30.03
C PRO A 64 -35.05 8.86 28.64
N ASP A 65 -34.28 9.19 27.61
CA ASP A 65 -34.56 8.83 26.22
C ASP A 65 -34.76 7.31 26.15
N ALA A 66 -36.02 6.89 26.19
CA ALA A 66 -36.38 5.52 25.85
C ALA A 66 -36.02 5.36 24.38
N ALA A 67 -35.13 4.40 24.07
CA ALA A 67 -34.88 3.98 22.70
C ALA A 67 -36.23 3.80 21.98
N PRO A 68 -36.44 4.39 20.79
CA PRO A 68 -37.72 4.32 20.12
C PRO A 68 -38.12 2.86 19.96
N THR A 69 -39.30 2.49 20.46
CA THR A 69 -39.84 1.14 20.34
C THR A 69 -40.04 0.81 18.87
N CYS A 70 -39.46 -0.28 18.40
CA CYS A 70 -39.61 -0.76 17.04
C CYS A 70 -40.68 -1.84 17.01
N GLY A 71 -41.93 -1.43 16.77
CA GLY A 71 -43.09 -2.30 17.01
C GLY A 71 -43.11 -2.79 18.47
N ASP A 72 -43.04 -4.12 18.65
CA ASP A 72 -43.01 -4.79 19.96
C ASP A 72 -41.59 -5.07 20.52
N ALA A 73 -40.53 -4.64 19.82
CA ALA A 73 -39.14 -4.94 20.16
C ALA A 73 -38.29 -3.68 20.43
N THR A 74 -37.19 -3.89 21.17
CA THR A 74 -36.10 -2.90 21.30
C THR A 74 -34.92 -3.41 20.46
N CYS A 75 -34.44 -2.57 19.55
CA CYS A 75 -33.32 -2.93 18.67
C CYS A 75 -31.99 -2.98 19.43
N ALA A 76 -31.04 -3.76 18.91
CA ALA A 76 -29.69 -3.82 19.45
C ALA A 76 -28.94 -2.47 19.25
N PRO A 77 -27.83 -2.22 19.97
CA PRO A 77 -27.11 -0.95 19.89
C PRO A 77 -26.55 -0.58 18.50
N ASP A 78 -26.38 -1.56 17.63
CA ASP A 78 -25.91 -1.47 16.24
C ASP A 78 -27.06 -1.57 15.21
N GLN A 79 -28.30 -1.42 15.68
CA GLN A 79 -29.50 -1.55 14.88
C GLN A 79 -30.43 -0.36 15.05
N ARG A 80 -31.05 0.02 13.94
CA ARG A 80 -32.13 1.00 13.88
C ARG A 80 -33.46 0.34 13.57
N CYS A 81 -34.53 1.04 13.91
CA CYS A 81 -35.88 0.65 13.49
C CYS A 81 -36.14 1.19 12.09
N CYS A 82 -36.42 0.30 11.14
CA CYS A 82 -36.89 0.69 9.81
C CYS A 82 -38.40 1.00 9.82
N ALA A 83 -38.90 1.63 8.76
CA ALA A 83 -40.27 2.08 8.58
C ALA A 83 -41.30 0.94 8.53
N GLU A 84 -40.86 -0.31 8.31
CA GLU A 84 -41.69 -1.51 8.48
C GLU A 84 -41.71 -2.06 9.92
N GLU A 85 -41.20 -1.30 10.90
CA GLU A 85 -41.13 -1.67 12.32
C GLU A 85 -40.29 -2.94 12.58
N ARG A 86 -39.19 -3.10 11.84
CA ARG A 86 -38.20 -4.17 12.04
C ARG A 86 -36.85 -3.61 12.44
N CYS A 87 -36.16 -4.30 13.34
CA CYS A 87 -34.79 -3.96 13.70
C CYS A 87 -33.83 -4.43 12.60
N VAL A 88 -33.11 -3.48 12.02
CA VAL A 88 -32.14 -3.70 10.94
C VAL A 88 -30.81 -3.05 11.31
N PRO A 89 -29.66 -3.52 10.77
CA PRO A 89 -28.39 -2.80 10.92
C PRO A 89 -28.50 -1.34 10.50
N ASP A 90 -27.70 -0.44 11.09
CA ASP A 90 -27.82 1.01 10.84
C ASP A 90 -27.71 1.43 9.36
N ALA A 91 -26.96 0.69 8.55
CA ALA A 91 -26.80 0.95 7.11
C ALA A 91 -27.87 0.28 6.22
N ALA A 92 -28.75 -0.55 6.80
CA ALA A 92 -29.77 -1.29 6.07
C ALA A 92 -31.12 -0.56 6.03
N CYS A 93 -31.97 -0.97 5.10
CA CYS A 93 -33.32 -0.44 4.89
C CYS A 93 -34.33 -1.58 4.70
N CYS A 94 -35.60 -1.28 4.93
CA CYS A 94 -36.73 -2.17 4.63
C CYS A 94 -37.52 -1.65 3.44
N VAL A 95 -37.66 -0.33 3.33
CA VAL A 95 -38.37 0.38 2.25
C VAL A 95 -37.64 1.67 1.90
N ASP A 96 -37.99 2.26 0.76
CA ASP A 96 -37.35 3.48 0.24
C ASP A 96 -37.40 4.66 1.23
N GLU A 97 -38.42 4.71 2.09
CA GLU A 97 -38.59 5.73 3.13
C GLU A 97 -37.53 5.68 4.24
N ASP A 98 -36.80 4.56 4.34
CA ASP A 98 -35.67 4.41 5.27
C ASP A 98 -34.36 5.06 4.77
N CYS A 99 -34.41 5.58 3.54
CA CYS A 99 -33.27 6.10 2.82
C CYS A 99 -33.37 7.61 2.65
N GLU A 100 -32.21 8.27 2.54
CA GLU A 100 -32.15 9.71 2.30
C GLU A 100 -32.82 10.06 0.97
N GLU A 101 -33.29 11.32 0.85
CA GLU A 101 -34.02 11.78 -0.32
C GLU A 101 -33.18 11.56 -1.60
N GLY A 102 -33.73 10.80 -2.56
CA GLY A 102 -33.03 10.40 -3.79
C GLY A 102 -32.45 8.98 -3.78
N LEU A 103 -32.55 8.25 -2.66
CA LEU A 103 -32.19 6.85 -2.54
C LEU A 103 -33.43 5.96 -2.45
N ALA A 104 -33.27 4.70 -2.81
CA ALA A 104 -34.27 3.65 -2.65
C ALA A 104 -33.66 2.48 -1.88
N CYS A 105 -34.51 1.63 -1.35
CA CYS A 105 -34.09 0.44 -0.66
C CYS A 105 -33.88 -0.70 -1.65
N LEU A 106 -32.61 -0.94 -2.02
CA LEU A 106 -32.23 -1.93 -3.00
C LEU A 106 -32.10 -3.32 -2.38
N PRO A 107 -32.58 -4.40 -3.04
CA PRO A 107 -32.40 -5.75 -2.54
C PRO A 107 -30.90 -6.11 -2.53
N CYS A 108 -30.39 -6.50 -1.36
CA CYS A 108 -29.01 -6.91 -1.16
C CYS A 108 -28.98 -8.40 -0.80
N GLU A 109 -28.57 -9.26 -1.74
CA GLU A 109 -28.50 -10.72 -1.50
C GLU A 109 -27.48 -11.09 -0.39
N ALA A 110 -26.44 -10.27 -0.21
CA ALA A 110 -25.44 -10.44 0.85
C ALA A 110 -25.95 -10.02 2.24
N CYS A 111 -26.93 -9.11 2.30
CA CYS A 111 -27.42 -8.50 3.54
C CYS A 111 -28.58 -9.29 4.20
N GLY A 112 -28.98 -10.41 3.60
CA GLY A 112 -30.07 -11.26 4.11
C GLY A 112 -31.45 -10.75 3.73
N ALA A 113 -32.32 -10.51 4.72
CA ALA A 113 -33.73 -10.15 4.50
C ALA A 113 -33.98 -8.63 4.34
N TRP A 114 -32.92 -7.83 4.28
CA TRP A 114 -32.95 -6.37 4.29
C TRP A 114 -32.32 -5.83 3.01
N GLY A 115 -32.71 -4.62 2.62
CA GLY A 115 -32.07 -3.89 1.53
C GLY A 115 -30.97 -2.95 2.02
N LEU A 116 -30.29 -2.31 1.07
CA LEU A 116 -29.38 -1.19 1.33
C LEU A 116 -29.90 0.06 0.63
N CYS A 117 -29.76 1.20 1.31
CA CYS A 117 -30.05 2.48 0.70
C CYS A 117 -29.04 2.76 -0.41
N GLY A 118 -29.54 2.76 -1.64
CA GLY A 118 -28.78 3.06 -2.84
C GLY A 118 -29.69 3.65 -3.88
N VAL A 119 -29.16 4.22 -4.94
CA VAL A 119 -30.04 4.79 -5.98
C VAL A 119 -30.87 3.67 -6.62
N GLY A 120 -32.18 3.72 -6.38
CA GLY A 120 -33.18 2.78 -6.91
C GLY A 120 -33.16 2.70 -8.42
N ASP A 121 -33.49 1.53 -8.97
CA ASP A 121 -33.66 1.28 -10.39
C ASP A 121 -34.55 2.35 -11.08
N LEU A 122 -33.88 3.38 -11.60
CA LEU A 122 -34.41 4.40 -12.52
C LEU A 122 -33.89 4.16 -13.95
N GLY A 123 -33.76 2.89 -14.37
CA GLY A 123 -33.50 2.55 -15.77
C GLY A 123 -32.15 3.02 -16.35
N CYS A 124 -31.24 3.53 -15.51
CA CYS A 124 -29.87 3.89 -15.91
C CYS A 124 -28.80 2.97 -15.30
N GLY A 125 -29.16 2.13 -14.32
CA GLY A 125 -28.30 1.09 -13.71
C GLY A 125 -27.21 1.63 -12.78
N LEU A 126 -26.82 0.80 -11.80
CA LEU A 126 -25.53 0.91 -11.13
C LEU A 126 -24.51 0.18 -11.99
N GLU A 127 -23.50 0.89 -12.49
CA GLU A 127 -22.41 0.27 -13.24
C GLU A 127 -21.19 0.15 -12.31
N THR A 128 -20.80 -1.08 -12.01
CA THR A 128 -19.49 -1.35 -11.40
C THR A 128 -18.43 -1.11 -12.47
N VAL A 129 -17.50 -0.19 -12.21
CA VAL A 129 -16.46 0.17 -13.16
C VAL A 129 -15.17 -0.54 -12.80
N ALA A 130 -14.51 -1.09 -13.82
CA ALA A 130 -13.18 -1.63 -13.66
C ALA A 130 -12.22 -0.47 -13.34
N ILE A 131 -11.31 -0.72 -12.40
CA ILE A 131 -10.29 0.21 -11.99
C ILE A 131 -8.92 -0.38 -12.31
N ASP A 132 -8.00 0.46 -12.73
CA ASP A 132 -6.62 0.07 -12.99
C ASP A 132 -5.70 0.81 -12.00
N PRO A 133 -4.94 0.09 -11.17
CA PRO A 133 -4.03 0.72 -10.22
C PRO A 133 -2.94 1.52 -10.93
N VAL A 134 -2.69 2.74 -10.46
CA VAL A 134 -1.61 3.59 -10.96
C VAL A 134 -0.31 3.21 -10.26
N ALA A 135 0.50 2.39 -10.94
CA ALA A 135 1.78 1.92 -10.40
C ALA A 135 2.69 3.10 -9.97
N PRO A 136 3.16 3.13 -8.70
CA PRO A 136 4.11 4.15 -8.23
C PRO A 136 5.49 3.97 -8.88
N ASN A 137 6.33 4.99 -8.76
CA ASN A 137 7.75 4.94 -9.11
C ASN A 137 8.55 4.47 -7.89
N LEU A 138 9.38 3.43 -8.05
CA LEU A 138 10.27 2.92 -7.02
C LEU A 138 11.71 2.86 -7.56
N MET A 139 12.61 3.62 -6.94
CA MET A 139 14.05 3.52 -7.18
C MET A 139 14.69 2.64 -6.11
N LEU A 140 15.30 1.52 -6.50
CA LEU A 140 16.19 0.77 -5.61
C LEU A 140 17.50 1.55 -5.47
N LEU A 141 17.82 1.95 -4.25
CA LEU A 141 19.10 2.56 -3.90
C LEU A 141 19.94 1.53 -3.14
N VAL A 142 20.86 0.88 -3.84
CA VAL A 142 21.60 -0.28 -3.34
C VAL A 142 23.04 0.09 -2.98
N ASP A 143 23.44 -0.22 -1.75
CA ASP A 143 24.84 -0.11 -1.34
C ASP A 143 25.67 -1.22 -1.98
N ARG A 144 26.77 -0.83 -2.62
CA ARG A 144 27.86 -1.69 -3.10
C ARG A 144 29.20 -1.21 -2.55
N SER A 145 29.25 -0.68 -1.34
CA SER A 145 30.48 -0.28 -0.64
C SER A 145 31.31 -1.50 -0.22
N ASN A 146 32.51 -1.29 0.34
CA ASN A 146 33.46 -2.37 0.59
C ASN A 146 32.93 -3.36 1.65
N SER A 147 32.11 -2.89 2.58
CA SER A 147 31.51 -3.71 3.62
C SER A 147 30.56 -4.77 3.05
N MET A 148 29.96 -4.52 1.87
CA MET A 148 29.14 -5.50 1.17
C MET A 148 29.94 -6.71 0.65
N ALA A 149 31.27 -6.62 0.59
CA ALA A 149 32.14 -7.79 0.31
C ALA A 149 32.38 -8.67 1.54
N ASN A 150 32.00 -8.20 2.74
CA ASN A 150 32.14 -8.98 3.97
C ASN A 150 31.16 -10.15 3.99
N PHE A 151 31.41 -11.06 4.93
CA PHE A 151 30.68 -12.30 5.06
C PHE A 151 29.73 -12.26 6.26
N PHE A 152 28.55 -12.84 6.07
CA PHE A 152 27.70 -13.27 7.17
C PHE A 152 28.33 -14.44 7.95
N PRO A 153 27.84 -14.73 9.17
CA PRO A 153 28.32 -15.86 9.97
C PRO A 153 28.21 -17.23 9.28
N ASP A 154 27.29 -17.38 8.33
CA ASP A 154 27.09 -18.59 7.53
C ASP A 154 28.12 -18.76 6.40
N GLY A 155 28.98 -17.76 6.17
CA GLY A 155 30.05 -17.76 5.17
C GLY A 155 29.64 -17.26 3.78
N ARG A 156 28.42 -16.72 3.60
CA ARG A 156 28.00 -16.04 2.37
C ARG A 156 28.42 -14.57 2.40
N ARG A 157 28.73 -13.97 1.24
CA ARG A 157 28.96 -12.51 1.17
C ARG A 157 27.64 -11.78 1.25
N LYS A 158 27.63 -10.61 1.87
CA LYS A 158 26.45 -9.73 1.91
C LYS A 158 25.95 -9.38 0.50
N TRP A 159 26.87 -9.08 -0.42
CA TRP A 159 26.55 -8.83 -1.83
C TRP A 159 25.82 -10.00 -2.50
N ASP A 160 26.24 -11.24 -2.22
CA ASP A 160 25.60 -12.44 -2.79
C ASP A 160 24.18 -12.63 -2.20
N VAL A 161 24.01 -12.37 -0.89
CA VAL A 161 22.70 -12.40 -0.23
C VAL A 161 21.75 -11.35 -0.79
N LEU A 162 22.26 -10.13 -1.05
CA LEU A 162 21.49 -9.05 -1.65
C LEU A 162 21.02 -9.41 -3.07
N ASN A 163 21.92 -9.95 -3.90
CA ASN A 163 21.59 -10.35 -5.26
C ASN A 163 20.52 -11.46 -5.27
N ASP A 164 20.67 -12.47 -4.42
CA ASP A 164 19.70 -13.57 -4.35
C ASP A 164 18.32 -13.09 -3.86
N GLY A 165 18.26 -12.26 -2.81
CA GLY A 165 16.98 -11.74 -2.31
C GLY A 165 16.27 -10.80 -3.29
N LEU A 166 17.04 -9.98 -4.04
CA LEU A 166 16.47 -9.17 -5.12
C LEU A 166 16.03 -10.03 -6.30
N GLU A 167 16.77 -11.07 -6.68
CA GLU A 167 16.35 -12.00 -7.73
C GLU A 167 15.01 -12.67 -7.43
N GLU A 168 14.76 -13.01 -6.18
CA GLU A 168 13.48 -13.57 -5.74
C GLU A 168 12.35 -12.55 -5.76
N SER A 169 12.62 -11.31 -5.34
CA SER A 169 11.57 -10.30 -5.10
C SER A 169 11.21 -9.47 -6.33
N LEU A 170 12.16 -9.26 -7.24
CA LEU A 170 12.00 -8.33 -8.37
C LEU A 170 10.82 -8.63 -9.32
N PRO A 171 10.48 -9.90 -9.63
CA PRO A 171 9.31 -10.18 -10.46
C PRO A 171 7.98 -9.72 -9.85
N GLU A 172 7.85 -9.80 -8.52
CA GLU A 172 6.66 -9.35 -7.82
C GLU A 172 6.63 -7.82 -7.69
N LEU A 173 7.81 -7.20 -7.47
CA LEU A 173 7.95 -5.73 -7.46
C LEU A 173 7.47 -5.12 -8.77
N GLU A 174 8.02 -5.58 -9.89
CA GLU A 174 7.72 -5.02 -11.22
C GLU A 174 6.24 -5.16 -11.61
N ALA A 175 5.52 -6.11 -11.03
CA ALA A 175 4.09 -6.28 -11.29
C ALA A 175 3.25 -5.12 -10.75
N VAL A 176 3.74 -4.40 -9.73
CA VAL A 176 2.98 -3.36 -9.02
C VAL A 176 3.65 -2.00 -9.02
N VAL A 177 4.95 -1.90 -9.32
CA VAL A 177 5.69 -0.63 -9.39
C VAL A 177 6.42 -0.45 -10.73
N ARG A 178 6.69 0.81 -11.07
CA ARG A 178 7.68 1.19 -12.07
C ARG A 178 9.03 1.21 -11.38
N LEU A 179 9.95 0.37 -11.82
CA LEU A 179 11.18 0.07 -11.09
C LEU A 179 12.39 0.74 -11.74
N GLY A 180 13.28 1.29 -10.91
CA GLY A 180 14.62 1.75 -11.29
C GLY A 180 15.70 1.22 -10.35
N LEU A 181 16.96 1.40 -10.72
CA LEU A 181 18.12 1.04 -9.91
C LEU A 181 19.18 2.14 -9.93
N THR A 182 19.71 2.43 -8.75
CA THR A 182 20.93 3.21 -8.55
C THR A 182 21.78 2.53 -7.49
N MET A 183 23.04 2.27 -7.81
CA MET A 183 24.02 1.68 -6.91
C MET A 183 25.04 2.73 -6.46
N PHE A 184 25.29 2.80 -5.15
CA PHE A 184 26.32 3.66 -4.58
C PHE A 184 27.40 2.81 -3.88
N PRO A 185 28.69 3.21 -3.94
CA PRO A 185 29.25 4.35 -4.66
C PRO A 185 29.13 4.15 -6.18
N GLY A 186 29.28 5.22 -6.95
CA GLY A 186 29.36 5.13 -8.42
C GLY A 186 30.58 4.31 -8.91
N PRO A 187 30.75 4.08 -10.21
CA PRO A 187 31.78 3.17 -10.75
C PRO A 187 33.23 3.52 -10.38
N SER A 188 33.49 4.77 -9.96
CA SER A 188 34.80 5.18 -9.46
C SER A 188 35.16 4.61 -8.08
N GLY A 189 34.16 4.13 -7.33
CA GLY A 189 34.28 3.66 -5.96
C GLY A 189 34.56 4.75 -4.92
N ASN A 190 34.66 6.02 -5.33
CA ASN A 190 35.00 7.14 -4.45
C ASN A 190 33.75 7.89 -3.99
N CYS A 191 33.96 8.79 -3.02
CA CYS A 191 32.96 9.77 -2.64
C CYS A 191 32.51 10.62 -3.83
N GLY A 192 31.20 10.83 -3.92
CA GLY A 192 30.53 11.44 -5.06
C GLY A 192 29.23 10.68 -5.33
N GLY A 193 28.26 11.37 -5.92
CA GLY A 193 26.99 10.73 -6.20
C GLY A 193 27.07 9.79 -7.42
N PRO A 194 26.27 8.70 -7.41
CA PRO A 194 26.21 7.73 -8.49
C PRO A 194 25.37 8.26 -9.67
N ASP A 195 25.65 7.73 -10.85
CA ASP A 195 24.71 7.83 -11.97
C ASP A 195 23.56 6.83 -11.78
N VAL A 196 22.42 7.07 -12.42
CA VAL A 196 21.32 6.10 -12.47
C VAL A 196 21.71 4.92 -13.35
N ASP A 197 21.73 3.71 -12.78
CA ASP A 197 22.11 2.49 -13.51
C ASP A 197 20.96 2.00 -14.40
N VAL A 198 19.73 2.06 -13.91
CA VAL A 198 18.51 1.73 -14.65
C VAL A 198 17.46 2.78 -14.34
N ALA A 199 16.99 3.49 -15.36
CA ALA A 199 15.94 4.49 -15.22
C ALA A 199 14.62 3.85 -14.79
N VAL A 200 13.83 4.58 -13.99
CA VAL A 200 12.51 4.12 -13.54
C VAL A 200 11.60 3.84 -14.73
N GLY A 201 11.04 2.63 -14.79
CA GLY A 201 10.13 2.23 -15.85
C GLY A 201 9.44 0.89 -15.59
N GLU A 202 8.52 0.54 -16.46
CA GLU A 202 7.86 -0.78 -16.46
C GLU A 202 8.75 -1.81 -17.16
N GLY A 203 8.75 -3.05 -16.70
CA GLY A 203 9.49 -4.12 -17.38
C GLY A 203 11.03 -4.02 -17.24
N THR A 204 11.53 -3.33 -16.20
CA THR A 204 12.97 -3.10 -15.96
C THR A 204 13.66 -4.14 -15.06
N ALA A 205 12.94 -5.05 -14.40
CA ALA A 205 13.49 -6.04 -13.46
C ALA A 205 14.64 -6.86 -14.06
N GLY A 206 14.53 -7.26 -15.33
CA GLY A 206 15.62 -7.94 -16.04
C GLY A 206 16.88 -7.09 -16.17
N ALA A 207 16.73 -5.79 -16.51
CA ALA A 207 17.85 -4.86 -16.60
C ALA A 207 18.48 -4.57 -15.23
N VAL A 208 17.65 -4.47 -14.19
CA VAL A 208 18.09 -4.32 -12.80
C VAL A 208 18.93 -5.53 -12.37
N LEU A 209 18.46 -6.76 -12.64
CA LEU A 209 19.20 -7.98 -12.32
C LEU A 209 20.54 -8.09 -13.07
N ASP A 210 20.54 -7.76 -14.36
CA ASP A 210 21.76 -7.77 -15.16
C ASP A 210 22.78 -6.75 -14.63
N ALA A 211 22.31 -5.56 -14.22
CA ALA A 211 23.17 -4.53 -13.63
C ALA A 211 23.78 -5.00 -12.30
N LEU A 212 22.97 -5.53 -11.38
CA LEU A 212 23.41 -6.04 -10.07
C LEU A 212 24.46 -7.16 -10.22
N ARG A 213 24.19 -8.15 -11.08
CA ARG A 213 25.10 -9.29 -11.34
C ARG A 213 26.43 -8.89 -11.98
N SER A 214 26.45 -7.76 -12.68
CA SER A 214 27.66 -7.23 -13.32
C SER A 214 28.50 -6.35 -12.40
N ALA A 215 27.93 -5.94 -11.27
CA ALA A 215 28.58 -5.07 -10.30
C ALA A 215 29.28 -5.89 -9.20
N GLU A 216 30.28 -5.24 -8.59
CA GLU A 216 31.04 -5.77 -7.46
C GLU A 216 31.12 -4.68 -6.38
N PRO A 217 31.24 -5.05 -5.10
CA PRO A 217 31.55 -4.12 -4.03
C PRO A 217 32.81 -3.27 -4.30
N LEU A 218 32.73 -1.99 -3.97
CA LEU A 218 33.74 -0.95 -4.19
C LEU A 218 34.19 -0.33 -2.85
N ASN A 219 34.68 0.91 -2.79
CA ASN A 219 35.31 1.44 -1.56
C ASN A 219 34.36 2.17 -0.62
N ALA A 220 33.88 3.35 -1.02
CA ALA A 220 33.22 4.31 -0.12
C ALA A 220 31.68 4.13 -0.05
N THR A 221 31.04 4.77 0.92
CA THR A 221 29.59 4.77 1.15
C THR A 221 29.06 6.22 1.11
N PRO A 222 28.90 6.82 -0.09
CA PRO A 222 28.48 8.23 -0.26
C PRO A 222 26.94 8.37 -0.24
N LEU A 223 26.29 7.85 0.79
CA LEU A 223 24.83 7.80 0.92
C LEU A 223 24.16 9.17 0.78
N GLY A 224 24.71 10.21 1.42
CA GLY A 224 24.20 11.57 1.34
C GLY A 224 24.36 12.20 -0.05
N ASP A 225 25.43 11.88 -0.78
CA ASP A 225 25.54 12.32 -2.19
C ASP A 225 24.56 11.54 -3.08
N ALA A 226 24.35 10.25 -2.82
CA ALA A 226 23.44 9.40 -3.57
C ALA A 226 21.98 9.85 -3.45
N LEU A 227 21.49 10.04 -2.22
CA LEU A 227 20.18 10.64 -1.98
C LEU A 227 20.12 12.04 -2.61
N GLY A 228 21.16 12.86 -2.42
CA GLY A 228 21.21 14.20 -3.00
C GLY A 228 21.07 14.22 -4.52
N MET A 229 21.57 13.21 -5.24
CA MET A 229 21.40 13.03 -6.68
C MET A 229 20.01 12.52 -7.04
N LEU A 230 19.51 11.48 -6.36
CA LEU A 230 18.18 10.91 -6.64
C LEU A 230 17.04 11.91 -6.43
N ARG A 231 17.16 12.86 -5.49
CA ARG A 231 16.17 13.94 -5.36
C ARG A 231 15.99 14.76 -6.65
N ARG A 232 16.99 14.75 -7.54
CA ARG A 232 16.95 15.48 -8.83
C ARG A 232 16.71 14.55 -10.02
N ASP A 233 16.46 13.27 -9.77
CA ASP A 233 16.22 12.30 -10.84
C ASP A 233 14.84 12.54 -11.47
N GLU A 234 14.79 12.52 -12.80
CA GLU A 234 13.53 12.73 -13.53
C GLU A 234 12.56 11.55 -13.35
N GLY A 235 13.07 10.34 -13.04
CA GLY A 235 12.26 9.15 -12.77
C GLY A 235 11.49 9.20 -11.45
N LEU A 236 11.85 10.13 -10.55
CA LEU A 236 11.18 10.37 -9.26
C LEU A 236 10.48 11.75 -9.21
N ALA A 237 10.26 12.36 -10.38
CA ALA A 237 9.69 13.70 -10.52
C ALA A 237 8.28 13.72 -11.12
N ASP A 238 7.57 12.58 -11.14
CA ASP A 238 6.20 12.47 -11.65
C ASP A 238 5.19 12.79 -10.53
N PRO A 239 4.48 13.93 -10.57
CA PRO A 239 3.48 14.27 -9.55
C PRO A 239 2.21 13.44 -9.64
N GLY A 240 1.98 12.74 -10.77
CA GLY A 240 0.82 11.86 -10.95
C GLY A 240 1.02 10.46 -10.38
N ARG A 241 2.11 10.20 -9.64
CA ARG A 241 2.44 8.90 -9.06
C ARG A 241 3.10 9.09 -7.70
N GLY A 242 2.94 8.12 -6.80
CA GLY A 242 3.81 8.04 -5.63
C GLY A 242 5.26 7.81 -6.06
N ASN A 243 6.22 8.53 -5.46
CA ASN A 243 7.64 8.39 -5.74
C ASN A 243 8.35 7.88 -4.49
N PHE A 244 9.03 6.75 -4.62
CA PHE A 244 9.64 6.05 -3.50
C PHE A 244 11.10 5.67 -3.80
N ILE A 245 11.92 5.64 -2.76
CA ILE A 245 13.25 5.05 -2.79
C ILE A 245 13.26 3.92 -1.77
N LEU A 246 13.75 2.75 -2.17
CA LEU A 246 14.07 1.67 -1.24
C LEU A 246 15.59 1.61 -1.09
N LEU A 247 16.08 2.09 0.05
CA LEU A 247 17.47 2.04 0.45
C LEU A 247 17.80 0.68 1.06
N VAL A 248 18.74 -0.04 0.45
CA VAL A 248 19.31 -1.29 0.99
C VAL A 248 20.80 -1.07 1.24
N THR A 249 21.20 -1.08 2.50
CA THR A 249 22.59 -0.77 2.91
C THR A 249 23.01 -1.53 4.16
N ASP A 250 24.29 -1.86 4.28
CA ASP A 250 24.84 -2.52 5.47
C ASP A 250 25.55 -1.58 6.44
N GLY A 251 25.67 -0.30 6.10
CA GLY A 251 26.51 0.61 6.88
C GLY A 251 26.17 2.09 6.72
N GLY A 252 26.94 2.87 7.47
CA GLY A 252 26.79 4.32 7.58
C GLY A 252 27.51 5.13 6.51
N GLU A 253 27.22 6.43 6.50
CA GLU A 253 27.84 7.42 5.63
C GLU A 253 29.36 7.57 5.92
N THR A 254 30.21 7.42 4.89
CA THR A 254 31.68 7.49 5.06
C THR A 254 32.33 8.68 4.34
N CYS A 255 31.54 9.48 3.61
CA CYS A 255 32.00 10.60 2.80
C CYS A 255 31.67 11.98 3.42
N GLY A 256 31.12 12.00 4.63
CA GLY A 256 30.89 13.22 5.41
C GLY A 256 29.76 14.09 4.86
N ARG A 257 28.78 13.46 4.20
CA ARG A 257 27.54 14.12 3.77
C ARG A 257 26.41 13.93 4.79
N GLU A 258 25.28 14.59 4.53
CA GLU A 258 24.14 14.63 5.44
C GLU A 258 22.96 13.83 4.83
N PRO A 259 22.94 12.49 4.92
CA PRO A 259 21.88 11.68 4.32
C PRO A 259 20.50 11.98 4.92
N VAL A 260 20.40 12.10 6.26
CA VAL A 260 19.15 12.47 6.97
C VAL A 260 18.56 13.77 6.40
N ARG A 261 19.39 14.80 6.25
CA ARG A 261 18.97 16.09 5.66
C ARG A 261 18.54 15.96 4.20
N GLN A 262 19.17 15.07 3.41
CA GLN A 262 18.69 14.85 2.03
C GLN A 262 17.31 14.21 2.03
N THR A 263 17.06 13.26 2.93
CA THR A 263 15.76 12.59 3.11
C THR A 263 14.67 13.56 3.55
N GLU A 264 14.94 14.45 4.52
CA GLU A 264 14.00 15.52 4.91
C GLU A 264 13.60 16.39 3.71
N LEU A 265 14.58 16.74 2.86
CA LEU A 265 14.34 17.54 1.65
C LEU A 265 13.59 16.77 0.55
N MET A 266 13.67 15.45 0.53
CA MET A 266 12.89 14.59 -0.38
C MET A 266 11.43 14.52 0.07
N TYR A 267 11.21 14.32 1.37
CA TYR A 267 9.87 14.23 1.95
C TYR A 267 9.14 15.59 1.86
N ALA A 268 9.83 16.70 2.12
CA ALA A 268 9.26 18.03 1.99
C ALA A 268 9.21 18.56 0.54
N GLY A 269 9.63 17.76 -0.45
CA GLY A 269 9.67 18.13 -1.86
C GLY A 269 8.30 18.10 -2.53
N ASP A 270 8.25 18.67 -3.74
CA ASP A 270 7.11 18.57 -4.65
C ASP A 270 7.63 18.21 -6.07
N PRO A 271 7.39 16.97 -6.56
CA PRO A 271 6.67 15.91 -5.86
C PRO A 271 7.45 15.37 -4.66
N MET A 272 6.71 14.89 -3.65
CA MET A 272 7.27 14.21 -2.49
C MET A 272 7.94 12.89 -2.91
N VAL A 273 9.14 12.63 -2.38
CA VAL A 273 9.82 11.34 -2.51
C VAL A 273 10.01 10.73 -1.11
N GLN A 274 9.42 9.57 -0.86
CA GLN A 274 9.51 8.88 0.43
C GLN A 274 10.57 7.77 0.40
N VAL A 275 11.42 7.69 1.44
CA VAL A 275 12.54 6.74 1.51
C VAL A 275 12.23 5.63 2.50
N HIS A 276 12.21 4.38 2.05
CA HIS A 276 12.13 3.20 2.90
C HIS A 276 13.53 2.62 3.09
N VAL A 277 13.82 2.14 4.30
CA VAL A 277 15.15 1.64 4.66
C VAL A 277 15.09 0.17 5.03
N VAL A 278 16.01 -0.62 4.47
CA VAL A 278 16.29 -2.00 4.88
C VAL A 278 17.79 -2.12 5.16
N GLY A 279 18.11 -2.46 6.40
CA GLY A 279 19.48 -2.76 6.82
C GLY A 279 19.90 -4.16 6.37
N LEU A 280 21.05 -4.31 5.73
CA LEU A 280 21.58 -5.63 5.36
C LEU A 280 22.72 -6.04 6.29
N GLY A 281 22.45 -6.85 7.29
CA GLY A 281 23.46 -7.25 8.26
C GLY A 281 22.85 -7.92 9.49
N SER A 282 23.69 -8.29 10.45
CA SER A 282 23.22 -8.84 11.73
C SER A 282 23.47 -7.86 12.88
N ASP A 283 24.74 -7.55 13.15
CA ASP A 283 25.16 -6.72 14.29
C ASP A 283 26.09 -5.57 13.87
N ASP A 284 26.36 -5.44 12.57
CA ASP A 284 27.32 -4.48 12.00
C ASP A 284 26.66 -3.39 11.14
N ILE A 285 25.32 -3.30 11.21
CA ILE A 285 24.55 -2.22 10.59
C ILE A 285 24.60 -0.96 11.45
N ASP A 286 24.58 0.20 10.79
CA ASP A 286 24.50 1.51 11.44
C ASP A 286 23.03 1.82 11.79
N GLU A 287 22.46 1.09 12.76
CA GLU A 287 21.05 1.22 13.14
C GLU A 287 20.66 2.65 13.52
N GLU A 288 21.57 3.39 14.14
CA GLU A 288 21.33 4.78 14.54
C GLU A 288 21.10 5.67 13.31
N LEU A 289 22.04 5.67 12.35
CA LEU A 289 21.88 6.48 11.14
C LEU A 289 20.70 6.02 10.28
N LEU A 290 20.53 4.72 10.11
CA LEU A 290 19.44 4.17 9.31
C LEU A 290 18.07 4.46 9.94
N GLY A 291 17.98 4.43 11.26
CA GLY A 291 16.79 4.82 12.02
C GLY A 291 16.49 6.31 11.86
N GLU A 292 17.51 7.18 11.94
CA GLU A 292 17.34 8.62 11.68
C GLU A 292 16.84 8.90 10.26
N ILE A 293 17.31 8.14 9.26
CA ILE A 293 16.80 8.24 7.88
C ILE A 293 15.33 7.80 7.81
N ALA A 294 14.96 6.70 8.46
CA ALA A 294 13.57 6.21 8.49
C ALA A 294 12.62 7.20 9.18
N VAL A 295 13.06 7.86 10.26
CA VAL A 295 12.32 8.95 10.93
C VAL A 295 12.17 10.15 9.99
N ALA A 296 13.27 10.59 9.36
CA ALA A 296 13.24 11.71 8.42
C ALA A 296 12.36 11.44 7.18
N ALA A 297 12.19 10.18 6.81
CA ALA A 297 11.33 9.75 5.72
C ALA A 297 9.86 9.54 6.13
N HIS A 298 9.55 9.67 7.43
CA HIS A 298 8.23 9.35 7.98
C HIS A 298 7.79 7.89 7.72
N THR A 299 8.75 6.96 7.69
CA THR A 299 8.46 5.53 7.51
C THR A 299 8.52 4.74 8.82
N ASP A 300 9.22 5.25 9.83
CA ASP A 300 9.25 4.69 11.18
C ASP A 300 9.48 5.81 12.21
N GLU A 301 8.48 6.13 13.04
CA GLU A 301 8.57 7.22 14.02
C GLU A 301 9.45 6.90 15.23
N GLU A 302 9.69 5.61 15.49
CA GLU A 302 10.51 5.13 16.60
C GLU A 302 11.98 4.95 16.18
N GLY A 303 12.28 5.07 14.88
CA GLY A 303 13.61 4.85 14.31
C GLY A 303 13.96 3.37 14.16
N GLY A 304 12.95 2.50 14.10
CA GLY A 304 13.13 1.09 13.78
C GLY A 304 13.67 0.89 12.36
N VAL A 305 14.63 -0.02 12.22
CA VAL A 305 15.20 -0.40 10.92
C VAL A 305 14.97 -1.89 10.71
N PRO A 306 14.11 -2.29 9.74
CA PRO A 306 14.03 -3.68 9.32
C PRO A 306 15.41 -4.15 8.84
N SER A 307 15.97 -5.15 9.51
CA SER A 307 17.23 -5.76 9.11
C SER A 307 17.03 -7.14 8.48
N ALA A 308 17.91 -7.48 7.54
CA ALA A 308 17.94 -8.78 6.88
C ALA A 308 19.37 -9.34 6.91
N ALA A 309 19.51 -10.57 7.39
CA ALA A 309 20.77 -11.32 7.39
C ALA A 309 20.79 -12.45 6.35
N THR A 310 19.64 -12.73 5.74
CA THR A 310 19.46 -13.80 4.74
C THR A 310 18.67 -13.29 3.53
N SER A 311 18.70 -14.05 2.43
CA SER A 311 17.93 -13.71 1.22
C SER A 311 16.43 -13.71 1.51
N ASP A 312 15.94 -14.71 2.24
CA ASP A 312 14.52 -14.84 2.59
C ASP A 312 14.02 -13.67 3.46
N GLU A 313 14.84 -13.23 4.42
CA GLU A 313 14.54 -12.06 5.25
C GLU A 313 14.55 -10.77 4.42
N LEU A 314 15.50 -10.63 3.49
CA LEU A 314 15.55 -9.49 2.58
C LEU A 314 14.32 -9.47 1.68
N SER A 315 13.97 -10.61 1.06
CA SER A 315 12.78 -10.76 0.23
C SER A 315 11.51 -10.42 1.01
N SER A 316 11.42 -10.86 2.26
CA SER A 316 10.30 -10.52 3.16
C SER A 316 10.25 -9.03 3.52
N ALA A 317 11.40 -8.41 3.78
CA ALA A 317 11.48 -6.98 4.08
C ALA A 317 11.09 -6.12 2.87
N ILE A 318 11.56 -6.52 1.68
CA ILE A 318 11.19 -5.91 0.41
C ILE A 318 9.68 -6.05 0.17
N GLY A 319 9.10 -7.23 0.36
CA GLY A 319 7.66 -7.46 0.21
C GLY A 319 6.82 -6.55 1.10
N ARG A 320 7.22 -6.33 2.36
CA ARG A 320 6.54 -5.36 3.24
C ARG A 320 6.61 -3.93 2.72
N VAL A 321 7.74 -3.53 2.13
CA VAL A 321 7.86 -2.20 1.51
C VAL A 321 6.93 -2.12 0.30
N VAL A 322 6.83 -3.17 -0.51
CA VAL A 322 5.88 -3.24 -1.64
C VAL A 322 4.45 -3.04 -1.17
N ASP A 323 4.02 -3.73 -0.11
CA ASP A 323 2.69 -3.56 0.46
C ASP A 323 2.45 -2.11 0.89
N LEU A 324 3.46 -1.46 1.49
CA LEU A 324 3.38 -0.07 1.94
C LEU A 324 3.35 0.96 0.79
N VAL A 325 3.99 0.67 -0.33
CA VAL A 325 4.01 1.57 -1.50
C VAL A 325 2.92 1.23 -2.51
N ALA A 326 2.13 0.19 -2.26
CA ALA A 326 1.06 -0.23 -3.16
C ALA A 326 0.11 0.95 -3.49
N PRO A 327 -0.47 0.94 -4.71
CA PRO A 327 -1.15 2.08 -5.28
C PRO A 327 -2.40 2.44 -4.48
N CYS A 328 -2.53 3.74 -4.17
CA CYS A 328 -3.76 4.34 -3.65
C CYS A 328 -4.49 5.19 -4.68
N SER A 329 -3.96 5.23 -5.90
CA SER A 329 -4.56 5.92 -7.03
C SER A 329 -4.95 4.91 -8.10
N PHE A 330 -6.13 5.12 -8.69
CA PHE A 330 -6.75 4.20 -9.63
C PHE A 330 -7.34 4.98 -10.81
N ASP A 331 -6.97 4.59 -12.02
CA ASP A 331 -7.63 5.11 -13.23
C ASP A 331 -8.95 4.36 -13.43
N LEU A 332 -10.03 5.09 -13.75
CA LEU A 332 -11.33 4.47 -14.00
C LEU A 332 -11.44 4.06 -15.47
N ALA A 333 -11.95 2.85 -15.75
CA ALA A 333 -12.13 2.38 -17.12
C ALA A 333 -13.21 3.16 -17.92
N ALA A 334 -14.08 3.88 -17.23
CA ALA A 334 -15.14 4.70 -17.80
C ALA A 334 -15.26 6.03 -17.05
N TRP A 335 -15.73 7.05 -17.76
CA TRP A 335 -16.00 8.37 -17.18
C TRP A 335 -17.40 8.41 -16.57
N PRO A 336 -17.56 8.86 -15.31
CA PRO A 336 -18.88 9.07 -14.73
C PRO A 336 -19.61 10.17 -15.49
N ARG A 337 -20.93 10.02 -15.63
CA ARG A 337 -21.76 11.06 -16.26
C ARG A 337 -21.87 12.30 -15.37
N ASP A 338 -21.87 12.07 -14.06
CA ASP A 338 -21.85 13.09 -13.04
C ASP A 338 -20.69 12.78 -12.07
N PRO A 339 -19.64 13.61 -12.04
CA PRO A 339 -18.51 13.45 -11.11
C PRO A 339 -18.92 13.48 -9.64
N GLU A 340 -20.07 14.06 -9.30
CA GLU A 340 -20.57 14.13 -7.92
C GLU A 340 -21.20 12.81 -7.45
N LEU A 341 -21.47 11.90 -8.39
CA LEU A 341 -22.12 10.61 -8.14
C LEU A 341 -21.16 9.44 -8.33
N VAL A 342 -19.95 9.56 -7.81
CA VAL A 342 -18.98 8.46 -7.70
C VAL A 342 -19.04 7.92 -6.29
N PHE A 343 -19.24 6.60 -6.16
CA PHE A 343 -19.26 5.91 -4.87
C PHE A 343 -18.17 4.84 -4.83
N VAL A 344 -17.44 4.76 -3.72
CA VAL A 344 -16.31 3.85 -3.54
C VAL A 344 -16.56 2.92 -2.37
N PHE A 345 -16.21 1.65 -2.56
CA PHE A 345 -16.36 0.61 -1.55
C PHE A 345 -15.08 -0.20 -1.40
N LEU A 346 -14.75 -0.55 -0.16
CA LEU A 346 -13.72 -1.52 0.21
C LEU A 346 -14.42 -2.76 0.78
N GLY A 347 -14.57 -3.80 -0.04
CA GLY A 347 -15.42 -4.94 0.31
C GLY A 347 -16.88 -4.52 0.46
N GLU A 348 -17.42 -4.58 1.68
CA GLU A 348 -18.79 -4.15 2.01
C GLU A 348 -18.85 -2.74 2.64
N ALA A 349 -17.71 -2.13 2.95
CA ALA A 349 -17.64 -0.83 3.59
C ALA A 349 -17.62 0.30 2.56
N ALA A 350 -18.54 1.28 2.68
CA ALA A 350 -18.50 2.50 1.89
C ALA A 350 -17.37 3.41 2.37
N VAL A 351 -16.56 3.91 1.45
CA VAL A 351 -15.53 4.91 1.71
C VAL A 351 -16.16 6.28 1.50
N PRO A 352 -16.14 7.19 2.49
CA PRO A 352 -16.64 8.55 2.33
C PRO A 352 -15.83 9.33 1.28
N ARG A 353 -16.50 10.20 0.52
CA ARG A 353 -15.81 11.18 -0.31
C ARG A 353 -15.23 12.27 0.59
N ASP A 354 -13.98 12.63 0.33
CA ASP A 354 -13.25 13.68 1.03
C ASP A 354 -12.36 14.45 0.03
N ASP A 355 -12.86 15.58 -0.45
CA ASP A 355 -12.12 16.43 -1.40
C ASP A 355 -11.02 17.28 -0.70
N ASP A 356 -10.85 17.17 0.63
CA ASP A 356 -9.71 17.76 1.35
C ASP A 356 -8.47 16.84 1.34
N GLY A 357 -8.60 15.60 0.85
CA GLY A 357 -7.50 14.65 0.67
C GLY A 357 -6.92 14.07 1.98
N ILE A 358 -7.70 14.04 3.06
CA ILE A 358 -7.23 13.65 4.40
C ILE A 358 -7.63 12.21 4.72
N GLU A 359 -8.90 11.85 4.57
CA GLU A 359 -9.48 10.56 4.96
C GLU A 359 -10.70 10.22 4.11
N GLY A 360 -10.60 9.18 3.29
CA GLY A 360 -11.68 8.78 2.37
C GLY A 360 -11.18 8.65 0.95
N PHE A 361 -11.94 9.16 -0.02
CA PHE A 361 -11.53 9.22 -1.42
C PHE A 361 -11.78 10.59 -2.06
N GLU A 362 -10.92 10.95 -3.01
CA GLU A 362 -11.11 12.06 -3.94
C GLU A 362 -11.26 11.50 -5.36
N TYR A 363 -12.02 12.20 -6.22
CA TYR A 363 -12.13 11.86 -7.64
C TYR A 363 -11.79 13.07 -8.52
N ASP A 364 -10.68 12.96 -9.25
CA ASP A 364 -10.26 13.92 -10.27
C ASP A 364 -11.00 13.65 -11.58
N ALA A 365 -11.96 14.51 -11.90
CA ALA A 365 -12.75 14.43 -13.12
C ALA A 365 -11.96 14.78 -14.39
N GLU A 366 -10.86 15.52 -14.33
CA GLU A 366 -10.02 15.83 -15.51
C GLU A 366 -9.11 14.67 -15.86
N ALA A 367 -8.54 14.01 -14.85
CA ALA A 367 -7.69 12.83 -15.01
C ALA A 367 -8.47 11.51 -15.10
N ASN A 368 -9.76 11.51 -14.75
CA ASN A 368 -10.59 10.32 -14.60
C ASN A 368 -9.97 9.31 -13.62
N ARG A 369 -9.62 9.83 -12.45
CA ARG A 369 -8.76 9.18 -11.47
C ARG A 369 -9.35 9.26 -10.08
N LEU A 370 -9.36 8.13 -9.40
CA LEU A 370 -9.71 8.00 -8.00
C LEU A 370 -8.43 8.02 -7.15
N GLU A 371 -8.43 8.75 -6.06
CA GLU A 371 -7.38 8.72 -5.05
C GLU A 371 -7.97 8.35 -3.69
N LEU A 372 -7.36 7.39 -3.00
CA LEU A 372 -7.71 6.99 -1.66
C LEU A 372 -6.74 7.64 -0.67
N HIS A 373 -7.28 8.14 0.44
CA HIS A 373 -6.55 8.80 1.51
C HIS A 373 -6.77 8.09 2.85
N GLY A 374 -5.92 8.39 3.83
CA GLY A 374 -6.07 7.91 5.20
C GLY A 374 -6.15 6.38 5.34
N SER A 375 -7.15 5.93 6.10
CA SER A 375 -7.39 4.51 6.37
C SER A 375 -7.78 3.69 5.14
N ALA A 376 -8.53 4.27 4.20
CA ALA A 376 -8.94 3.57 2.98
C ALA A 376 -7.73 3.14 2.12
N CYS A 377 -6.77 4.05 1.93
CA CYS A 377 -5.50 3.76 1.26
C CYS A 377 -4.70 2.67 2.00
N ARG A 378 -4.65 2.74 3.34
CA ARG A 378 -3.93 1.77 4.16
C ARG A 378 -4.52 0.36 4.06
N ASP A 379 -5.85 0.24 4.04
CA ASP A 379 -6.54 -1.04 3.96
C ASP A 379 -6.35 -1.72 2.59
N VAL A 380 -6.32 -0.92 1.53
CA VAL A 380 -6.00 -1.39 0.16
C VAL A 380 -4.55 -1.85 0.07
N ARG A 381 -3.61 -1.07 0.61
CA ARG A 381 -2.18 -1.43 0.71
C ARG A 381 -1.94 -2.72 1.48
N ALA A 382 -2.70 -2.94 2.56
CA ALA A 382 -2.63 -4.17 3.35
C ALA A 382 -3.32 -5.37 2.68
N GLY A 383 -3.89 -5.22 1.48
CA GLY A 383 -4.59 -6.29 0.76
C GLY A 383 -5.89 -6.75 1.45
N VAL A 384 -6.44 -5.92 2.34
CA VAL A 384 -7.59 -6.28 3.20
C VAL A 384 -8.91 -6.22 2.43
N ALA A 385 -8.98 -5.41 1.36
CA ALA A 385 -10.19 -5.24 0.57
C ALA A 385 -9.90 -4.85 -0.88
N ALA A 386 -10.72 -5.39 -1.80
CA ALA A 386 -10.75 -4.93 -3.19
C ALA A 386 -11.57 -3.63 -3.28
N VAL A 387 -11.02 -2.66 -4.02
CA VAL A 387 -11.71 -1.41 -4.34
C VAL A 387 -12.78 -1.67 -5.39
N GLN A 388 -14.00 -1.20 -5.14
CA GLN A 388 -15.11 -1.22 -6.08
C GLN A 388 -15.62 0.21 -6.27
N VAL A 389 -15.80 0.61 -7.52
CA VAL A 389 -16.33 1.94 -7.87
C VAL A 389 -17.65 1.78 -8.57
N VAL A 390 -18.63 2.56 -8.14
CA VAL A 390 -19.99 2.55 -8.64
C VAL A 390 -20.40 3.96 -9.04
N PHE A 391 -20.92 4.11 -10.26
CA PHE A 391 -21.47 5.38 -10.73
C PHE A 391 -22.96 5.47 -10.45
N GLY A 392 -23.38 6.59 -9.88
CA GLY A 392 -24.77 7.00 -9.77
C GLY A 392 -25.27 7.76 -10.99
N CYS A 393 -26.58 7.99 -11.05
CA CYS A 393 -27.21 8.78 -12.09
C CYS A 393 -27.84 10.04 -11.51
N PRO A 394 -27.70 11.20 -12.17
CA PRO A 394 -28.39 12.41 -11.75
C PRO A 394 -29.90 12.21 -11.83
N ALA A 395 -30.63 12.74 -10.84
CA ALA A 395 -32.09 12.81 -10.90
C ALA A 395 -32.51 13.77 -12.03
N GLU A 396 -33.36 13.33 -12.94
CA GLU A 396 -33.88 14.16 -14.04
C GLU A 396 -34.88 15.25 -13.59
#